data_AF-A0A3B7TLV2-F1
#
_entry.id   AF-A0A3B7TLV2-F1
#
_cell.length_a   1.000
_cell.length_b   1.000
_cell.length_c   1.000
_cell.angle_alpha   90.00
_cell.angle_beta   90.00
_cell.angle_gamma   90.00
#
_symmetry.space_group_name_H-M   'P 1'
#
loop_
_entity.id
_entity.type
_entity.pdbx_description
1 polymer ?
#
loop_
_entity_poly.entity_id
_entity_poly.type
_entity_poly.pdbx_seq_one_letter_code
_entity_poly.pdbx_strand_id
1 'polypeptide(L)'
;MTLLHCWLLLVGHLASTAYADFITKDFKSLPPPAYDTNATQALVPYNAALEERNGPSSSTALLQYIDHKPGLMKKLLAGLSIRFAPPTMKVISTPTDMLRIDKIKNNIIKSSQWKRWARSLLEQNSMQNSHVIITKKMMDDLKPTNFFLVLLEASKDKNTKAVAKILEETQFARWCTIEHESISPMEFYDVLQLNLNEPIAYMERLPVLLRYWKYYKSVHSPMSSVATPKDIIDKQTVNRFGPYWKHTGEIAELLRLDFDSDSFFNHPARNVWLDLMKTYLDDTKTAEPLMIKTFQLLGNAAAKNLQNNVYSPIHFAERWIQANLQPIDVVTILGLDIHDSNLATNSAFSFLKVFIEKFLVNHPEADTTVVKIFSRLGSDESEKALALRKSFVSFFLRTPKFTPKTVMSIFDLTISADYVEKNPVWAIWMEYVNVYLVKNKVCPEGPLADTLEFLGSTAAADGVVRKKSIELLYSSWSGKTSQDTRIKQFLTAAARLNQLEL
;
A
#
# COMPACT_ATOMS: atom_id res chain seq x y z
N MET A 1 -11.62 65.33 -21.75
CA MET A 1 -10.80 64.10 -21.71
C MET A 1 -9.68 64.12 -20.65
N THR A 2 -9.26 65.26 -20.14
CA THR A 2 -8.11 65.38 -19.21
C THR A 2 -8.37 64.82 -17.80
N LEU A 3 -9.56 65.02 -17.22
CA LEU A 3 -9.87 64.57 -15.86
C LEU A 3 -9.90 63.04 -15.66
N LEU A 4 -10.38 62.27 -16.65
CA LEU A 4 -10.43 60.81 -16.58
C LEU A 4 -9.01 60.19 -16.67
N HIS A 5 -8.13 60.80 -17.46
CA HIS A 5 -6.73 60.38 -17.59
C HIS A 5 -5.94 60.62 -16.29
N CYS A 6 -6.16 61.77 -15.63
CA CYS A 6 -5.57 62.04 -14.31
C CYS A 6 -6.04 61.03 -13.26
N TRP A 7 -7.32 60.63 -13.27
CA TRP A 7 -7.84 59.64 -12.33
C TRP A 7 -7.23 58.25 -12.53
N LEU A 8 -7.08 57.79 -13.77
CA LEU A 8 -6.44 56.50 -14.08
C LEU A 8 -4.96 56.47 -13.68
N LEU A 9 -4.23 57.57 -13.89
CA LEU A 9 -2.83 57.68 -13.47
C LEU A 9 -2.70 57.68 -11.95
N LEU A 10 -3.62 58.34 -11.23
CA LEU A 10 -3.61 58.38 -9.76
C LEU A 10 -3.89 57.00 -9.14
N VAL A 11 -4.85 56.26 -9.71
CA VAL A 11 -5.16 54.87 -9.27
C VAL A 11 -3.99 53.93 -9.60
N GLY A 12 -3.36 54.08 -10.77
CA GLY A 12 -2.18 53.29 -11.14
C GLY A 12 -0.99 53.52 -10.20
N HIS A 13 -0.75 54.77 -9.80
CA HIS A 13 0.36 55.11 -8.90
C HIS A 13 0.10 54.67 -7.45
N LEU A 14 -1.14 54.76 -6.96
CA LEU A 14 -1.52 54.23 -5.64
C LEU A 14 -1.44 52.71 -5.59
N ALA A 15 -1.79 52.01 -6.67
CA ALA A 15 -1.68 50.55 -6.73
C ALA A 15 -0.23 50.08 -6.77
N SER A 16 0.67 50.77 -7.49
CA SER A 16 2.08 50.38 -7.54
C SER A 16 2.82 50.65 -6.24
N THR A 17 2.50 51.75 -5.56
CA THR A 17 3.09 52.08 -4.25
C THR A 17 2.61 51.14 -3.15
N ALA A 18 1.31 50.80 -3.11
CA ALA A 18 0.80 49.79 -2.18
C ALA A 18 1.42 48.41 -2.41
N TYR A 19 1.67 48.03 -3.67
CA TYR A 19 2.30 46.75 -4.00
C TYR A 19 3.81 46.73 -3.67
N ALA A 20 4.51 47.84 -3.90
CA ALA A 20 5.92 47.97 -3.54
C ALA A 20 6.13 47.97 -2.01
N ASP A 21 5.25 48.63 -1.25
CA ASP A 21 5.27 48.60 0.22
C ASP A 21 4.98 47.19 0.76
N PHE A 22 4.05 46.46 0.13
CA PHE A 22 3.72 45.09 0.53
C PHE A 22 4.91 44.13 0.32
N ILE A 23 5.61 44.23 -0.82
CA ILE A 23 6.77 43.37 -1.09
C ILE A 23 7.97 43.74 -0.20
N THR A 24 8.19 45.02 0.08
CA THR A 24 9.38 45.45 0.83
C THR A 24 9.26 45.29 2.34
N LYS A 25 8.05 45.35 2.92
CA LYS A 25 7.88 45.16 4.37
C LYS A 25 7.84 43.70 4.80
N ASP A 26 7.27 42.79 4.01
CA ASP A 26 7.02 41.43 4.50
C ASP A 26 8.12 40.40 4.14
N PHE A 27 8.99 40.68 3.17
CA PHE A 27 10.01 39.69 2.76
C PHE A 27 11.39 39.87 3.40
N LYS A 28 11.67 40.98 4.09
CA LYS A 28 13.00 41.22 4.68
C LYS A 28 13.21 40.60 6.06
N SER A 29 12.18 40.03 6.69
CA SER A 29 12.29 39.53 8.08
C SER A 29 11.97 38.05 8.28
N LEU A 30 11.83 37.27 7.21
CA LEU A 30 11.68 35.82 7.35
C LEU A 30 13.06 35.15 7.35
N PRO A 31 13.59 34.71 8.51
CA PRO A 31 14.73 33.82 8.52
C PRO A 31 14.37 32.53 7.75
N PRO A 32 15.35 31.91 7.07
CA PRO A 32 15.13 30.68 6.34
C PRO A 32 14.56 29.60 7.27
N PRO A 33 13.68 28.71 6.76
CA PRO A 33 13.03 27.69 7.57
C PRO A 33 14.07 26.80 8.25
N ALA A 34 14.12 26.87 9.58
CA ALA A 34 14.87 25.93 10.39
C ALA A 34 14.11 24.59 10.38
N TYR A 35 14.75 23.56 9.82
CA TYR A 35 14.27 22.19 9.89
C TYR A 35 14.52 21.66 11.31
N ASP A 36 13.55 21.79 12.21
CA ASP A 36 13.61 21.10 13.50
C ASP A 36 13.03 19.69 13.35
N THR A 37 13.91 18.69 13.41
CA THR A 37 13.63 17.27 13.25
C THR A 37 13.06 16.59 14.49
N ASN A 38 12.82 17.33 15.59
CA ASN A 38 12.48 16.73 16.89
C ASN A 38 11.13 17.16 17.48
N ALA A 39 10.14 17.48 16.64
CA ALA A 39 8.78 17.78 17.09
C ALA A 39 7.99 16.53 17.56
N THR A 40 8.50 15.80 18.56
CA THR A 40 7.76 14.79 19.33
C THR A 40 7.03 15.38 20.55
N GLN A 41 7.05 16.70 20.75
CA GLN A 41 6.46 17.33 21.95
C GLN A 41 5.17 18.14 21.73
N ALA A 42 4.55 18.08 20.55
CA ALA A 42 3.21 18.66 20.33
C ALA A 42 2.09 17.62 20.44
N LEU A 43 2.13 16.77 21.46
CA LEU A 43 1.00 15.90 21.82
C LEU A 43 0.28 16.51 23.03
N VAL A 44 -0.50 17.56 22.77
CA VAL A 44 -1.50 17.99 23.76
C VAL A 44 -2.53 16.85 23.92
N PRO A 45 -2.80 16.38 25.15
CA PRO A 45 -3.66 15.24 25.41
C PRO A 45 -5.08 15.42 24.84
N TYR A 46 -5.60 14.31 24.34
CA TYR A 46 -6.84 14.12 23.57
C TYR A 46 -8.15 14.63 24.22
N ASN A 47 -8.13 15.28 25.39
CA ASN A 47 -9.35 15.73 26.08
C ASN A 47 -9.69 17.22 25.90
N ALA A 48 -8.85 18.01 25.24
CA ALA A 48 -9.17 19.43 24.97
C ALA A 48 -9.91 19.67 23.64
N ALA A 49 -10.10 18.66 22.78
CA ALA A 49 -10.83 18.79 21.51
C ALA A 49 -12.31 18.33 21.59
N LEU A 50 -12.81 18.03 22.79
CA LEU A 50 -14.18 17.57 22.98
C LEU A 50 -15.24 18.69 22.80
N GLU A 51 -14.83 19.97 22.77
CA GLU A 51 -15.77 21.10 22.64
C GLU A 51 -16.02 21.61 21.21
N GLU A 52 -15.29 21.18 20.18
CA GLU A 52 -15.54 21.64 18.79
C GLU A 52 -16.42 20.69 17.94
N ARG A 53 -16.92 19.58 18.49
CA ARG A 53 -17.73 18.62 17.72
C ARG A 53 -19.20 18.99 17.51
N ASN A 54 -19.67 20.09 18.09
CA ASN A 54 -20.98 20.65 17.78
C ASN A 54 -20.87 21.70 16.68
N GLY A 55 -20.36 21.28 15.52
CA GLY A 55 -20.66 21.99 14.29
C GLY A 55 -22.19 22.07 14.11
N PRO A 56 -22.71 23.17 13.52
CA PRO A 56 -24.14 23.33 13.27
C PRO A 56 -24.71 22.07 12.61
N SER A 57 -25.93 21.69 12.97
CA SER A 57 -26.65 20.57 12.35
C SER A 57 -26.50 20.61 10.83
N SER A 58 -26.37 19.44 10.21
CA SER A 58 -25.98 19.30 8.79
C SER A 58 -26.82 20.16 7.82
N SER A 59 -28.10 20.44 8.11
CA SER A 59 -28.96 21.33 7.31
C SER A 59 -28.58 22.82 7.36
N THR A 60 -27.90 23.27 8.41
CA THR A 60 -27.55 24.69 8.60
C THR A 60 -26.21 25.06 7.97
N ALA A 61 -25.27 24.13 7.77
CA ALA A 61 -23.94 24.46 7.26
C ALA A 61 -23.94 25.03 5.82
N LEU A 62 -24.76 24.47 4.92
CA LEU A 62 -24.86 24.99 3.54
C LEU A 62 -25.47 26.39 3.51
N LEU A 63 -26.60 26.56 4.22
CA LEU A 63 -27.29 27.84 4.31
C LEU A 63 -26.40 28.89 4.97
N GLN A 64 -25.75 28.59 6.09
CA GLN A 64 -24.80 29.50 6.76
C GLN A 64 -23.61 29.85 5.88
N TYR A 65 -23.08 28.91 5.09
CA TYR A 65 -21.98 29.18 4.18
C TYR A 65 -22.40 30.11 3.02
N ILE A 66 -23.64 29.95 2.54
CA ILE A 66 -24.27 30.82 1.53
C ILE A 66 -24.61 32.19 2.13
N ASP A 67 -25.06 32.23 3.39
CA ASP A 67 -25.65 33.40 4.06
C ASP A 67 -24.72 34.15 5.00
N HIS A 68 -23.42 33.81 5.08
CA HIS A 68 -22.39 34.65 5.73
C HIS A 68 -22.40 36.07 5.14
N LYS A 69 -23.26 36.92 5.69
CA LYS A 69 -23.44 38.35 5.45
C LYS A 69 -22.89 39.06 6.68
N PRO A 70 -21.72 39.72 6.64
CA PRO A 70 -21.23 40.49 7.79
C PRO A 70 -21.98 41.82 8.05
N GLY A 71 -23.22 42.03 7.57
CA GLY A 71 -23.91 43.29 7.88
C GLY A 71 -25.12 43.73 7.04
N LEU A 72 -25.63 42.89 6.14
CA LEU A 72 -26.63 43.36 5.16
C LEU A 72 -28.09 43.40 5.65
N MET A 73 -28.38 42.95 6.89
CA MET A 73 -29.74 43.06 7.46
C MET A 73 -30.02 44.42 8.15
N LYS A 74 -29.00 45.20 8.54
CA LYS A 74 -29.25 46.46 9.29
C LYS A 74 -29.45 47.71 8.42
N LYS A 75 -29.14 47.66 7.12
CA LYS A 75 -29.24 48.85 6.24
C LYS A 75 -30.37 48.82 5.21
N LEU A 76 -30.94 47.65 4.88
CA LEU A 76 -31.97 47.58 3.83
C LEU A 76 -33.40 47.71 4.33
N LEU A 77 -33.68 47.47 5.61
CA LEU A 77 -35.04 47.58 6.15
C LEU A 77 -35.41 48.99 6.64
N ALA A 78 -34.47 49.93 6.70
CA ALA A 78 -34.74 51.28 7.20
C ALA A 78 -35.03 52.34 6.10
N GLY A 79 -35.02 51.99 4.80
CA GLY A 79 -34.95 53.03 3.76
C GLY A 79 -35.82 52.90 2.51
N LEU A 80 -36.61 51.84 2.32
CA LEU A 80 -37.24 51.60 1.01
C LEU A 80 -38.76 51.46 1.09
N SER A 81 -39.43 52.58 1.32
CA SER A 81 -40.77 52.83 0.78
C SER A 81 -40.62 53.42 -0.63
N ILE A 82 -40.30 52.61 -1.65
CA ILE A 82 -40.16 53.12 -3.02
C ILE A 82 -41.11 52.41 -3.97
N ARG A 83 -41.83 53.28 -4.69
CA ARG A 83 -42.98 53.04 -5.55
C ARG A 83 -42.62 52.36 -6.86
N PHE A 84 -43.64 51.68 -7.36
CA PHE A 84 -43.78 50.95 -8.62
C PHE A 84 -43.21 51.69 -9.83
N ALA A 85 -42.27 51.05 -10.53
CA ALA A 85 -42.05 51.23 -11.97
C ALA A 85 -42.05 49.83 -12.62
N PRO A 86 -42.60 49.68 -13.84
CA PRO A 86 -42.83 48.38 -14.45
C PRO A 86 -41.50 47.66 -14.73
N PRO A 87 -41.46 46.32 -14.61
CA PRO A 87 -40.22 45.56 -14.72
C PRO A 87 -39.71 45.64 -16.16
N THR A 88 -38.62 46.36 -16.37
CA THR A 88 -37.71 46.00 -17.47
C THR A 88 -37.34 44.55 -17.25
N MET A 89 -37.82 43.66 -18.13
CA MET A 89 -37.37 42.27 -18.22
C MET A 89 -35.87 42.32 -18.53
N LYS A 90 -35.05 42.47 -17.49
CA LYS A 90 -33.69 41.96 -17.56
C LYS A 90 -33.89 40.48 -17.79
N VAL A 91 -33.46 40.02 -18.96
CA VAL A 91 -33.22 38.60 -19.23
C VAL A 91 -32.47 38.10 -18.00
N ILE A 92 -33.18 37.41 -17.12
CA ILE A 92 -32.61 36.86 -15.92
C ILE A 92 -31.62 35.87 -16.50
N SER A 93 -30.33 36.15 -16.32
CA SER A 93 -29.28 35.21 -16.68
C SER A 93 -29.75 33.88 -16.14
N THR A 94 -29.85 32.86 -16.99
CA THR A 94 -30.24 31.57 -16.45
C THR A 94 -29.26 31.25 -15.31
N PRO A 95 -29.69 30.59 -14.24
CA PRO A 95 -28.78 30.26 -13.16
C PRO A 95 -27.48 29.62 -13.70
N THR A 96 -27.57 28.81 -14.74
CA THR A 96 -26.43 28.22 -15.45
C THR A 96 -25.47 29.28 -16.04
N ASP A 97 -25.95 30.39 -16.63
CA ASP A 97 -25.10 31.49 -17.12
C ASP A 97 -24.29 32.19 -16.00
N MET A 98 -24.80 32.16 -14.75
CA MET A 98 -24.10 32.72 -13.59
C MET A 98 -22.91 31.85 -13.19
N LEU A 99 -22.99 30.54 -13.45
CA LEU A 99 -21.93 29.56 -13.27
C LEU A 99 -21.09 29.49 -14.55
N ARG A 100 -20.24 30.50 -14.80
CA ARG A 100 -19.17 30.44 -15.82
C ARG A 100 -18.08 29.46 -15.39
N ILE A 101 -18.43 28.18 -15.29
CA ILE A 101 -17.63 27.08 -14.73
C ILE A 101 -16.30 26.94 -15.48
N ASP A 102 -16.34 27.11 -16.80
CA ASP A 102 -15.17 27.11 -17.69
C ASP A 102 -14.10 28.14 -17.30
N LYS A 103 -14.49 29.24 -16.63
CA LYS A 103 -13.57 30.31 -16.21
C LYS A 103 -13.05 30.17 -14.78
N ILE A 104 -13.65 29.30 -13.96
CA ILE A 104 -13.24 29.16 -12.57
C ILE A 104 -12.27 27.96 -12.49
N LYS A 105 -10.98 28.22 -12.67
CA LYS A 105 -9.92 27.21 -12.50
C LYS A 105 -9.78 26.68 -11.07
N ASN A 106 -10.42 27.33 -10.10
CA ASN A 106 -10.32 27.04 -8.67
C ASN A 106 -11.66 26.55 -8.09
N ASN A 107 -11.66 26.23 -6.80
CA ASN A 107 -12.84 25.89 -6.00
C ASN A 107 -14.07 26.80 -6.27
N ILE A 108 -15.01 26.31 -7.10
CA ILE A 108 -16.22 27.02 -7.53
C ILE A 108 -17.12 27.40 -6.36
N ILE A 109 -17.22 26.54 -5.35
CA ILE A 109 -18.06 26.73 -4.16
C ILE A 109 -17.59 27.96 -3.35
N LYS A 110 -16.32 28.34 -3.47
CA LYS A 110 -15.78 29.57 -2.88
C LYS A 110 -16.21 30.85 -3.60
N SER A 111 -16.60 30.74 -4.87
CA SER A 111 -16.90 31.91 -5.70
C SER A 111 -18.18 32.63 -5.25
N SER A 112 -18.15 33.97 -5.33
CA SER A 112 -19.34 34.79 -5.10
C SER A 112 -20.45 34.53 -6.11
N GLN A 113 -20.08 34.05 -7.30
CA GLN A 113 -20.97 33.65 -8.39
C GLN A 113 -21.78 32.43 -7.99
N TRP A 114 -21.11 31.36 -7.53
CA TRP A 114 -21.79 30.16 -7.03
C TRP A 114 -22.70 30.49 -5.84
N LYS A 115 -22.28 31.35 -4.90
CA LYS A 115 -23.13 31.78 -3.78
C LYS A 115 -24.38 32.52 -4.23
N ARG A 116 -24.27 33.46 -5.19
CA ARG A 116 -25.43 34.18 -5.75
C ARG A 116 -26.36 33.24 -6.51
N TRP A 117 -25.78 32.34 -7.29
CA TRP A 117 -26.50 31.29 -8.01
C TRP A 117 -27.30 30.40 -7.07
N ALA A 118 -26.65 29.87 -6.03
CA ALA A 118 -27.28 29.00 -5.05
C ALA A 118 -28.45 29.71 -4.34
N ARG A 119 -28.29 30.98 -3.94
CA ARG A 119 -29.39 31.76 -3.36
C ARG A 119 -30.57 31.92 -4.31
N SER A 120 -30.31 32.33 -5.56
CA SER A 120 -31.37 32.49 -6.56
C SER A 120 -32.15 31.19 -6.78
N LEU A 121 -31.45 30.06 -6.79
CA LEU A 121 -32.08 28.74 -6.93
C LEU A 121 -32.94 28.37 -5.71
N LEU A 122 -32.49 28.70 -4.49
CA LEU A 122 -33.25 28.45 -3.26
C LEU A 122 -34.47 29.37 -3.11
N GLU A 123 -34.35 30.64 -3.52
CA GLU A 123 -35.47 31.60 -3.53
C GLU A 123 -36.60 31.13 -4.47
N GLN A 124 -36.24 30.48 -5.58
CA GLN A 124 -37.20 29.92 -6.54
C GLN A 124 -37.83 28.59 -6.09
N ASN A 125 -37.25 27.90 -5.11
CA ASN A 125 -37.65 26.54 -4.70
C ASN A 125 -37.82 26.42 -3.17
N SER A 126 -38.45 27.41 -2.53
CA SER A 126 -38.50 27.58 -1.07
C SER A 126 -39.10 26.41 -0.27
N MET A 127 -39.87 25.52 -0.90
CA MET A 127 -40.56 24.39 -0.24
C MET A 127 -39.79 23.07 -0.28
N GLN A 128 -38.66 22.98 -0.98
CA GLN A 128 -37.88 21.74 -1.11
C GLN A 128 -36.59 21.78 -0.27
N ASN A 129 -36.01 20.60 -0.02
CA ASN A 129 -34.73 20.50 0.67
C ASN A 129 -33.63 21.21 -0.13
N SER A 130 -33.04 22.26 0.45
CA SER A 130 -32.04 23.13 -0.18
C SER A 130 -30.85 22.36 -0.75
N HIS A 131 -30.41 21.30 -0.04
CA HIS A 131 -29.29 20.47 -0.48
C HIS A 131 -29.66 19.68 -1.73
N VAL A 132 -30.86 19.11 -1.78
CA VAL A 132 -31.35 18.30 -2.90
C VAL A 132 -31.49 19.15 -4.16
N ILE A 133 -32.05 20.35 -4.03
CA ILE A 133 -32.21 21.29 -5.15
C ILE A 133 -30.85 21.67 -5.74
N ILE A 134 -29.92 22.15 -4.89
CA ILE A 134 -28.60 22.58 -5.31
C ILE A 134 -27.84 21.41 -5.94
N THR A 135 -27.83 20.26 -5.28
CA THR A 135 -27.17 19.05 -5.76
C THR A 135 -27.72 18.63 -7.12
N LYS A 136 -29.05 18.56 -7.28
CA LYS A 136 -29.71 18.19 -8.53
C LYS A 136 -29.32 19.14 -9.66
N LYS A 137 -29.46 20.45 -9.43
CA LYS A 137 -29.15 21.43 -10.48
C LYS A 137 -27.66 21.44 -10.83
N MET A 138 -26.77 21.32 -9.84
CA MET A 138 -25.33 21.19 -10.10
C MET A 138 -25.01 19.94 -10.91
N MET A 139 -25.61 18.79 -10.58
CA MET A 139 -25.45 17.55 -11.35
C MET A 139 -25.92 17.68 -12.79
N ASP A 140 -27.08 18.31 -13.00
CA ASP A 140 -27.66 18.53 -14.33
C ASP A 140 -26.78 19.47 -15.17
N ASP A 141 -26.29 20.57 -14.58
CA ASP A 141 -25.48 21.58 -15.28
C ASP A 141 -24.03 21.15 -15.51
N LEU A 142 -23.40 20.52 -14.52
CA LEU A 142 -21.98 20.13 -14.59
C LEU A 142 -21.78 18.78 -15.28
N LYS A 143 -22.82 17.94 -15.32
CA LYS A 143 -22.72 16.50 -15.53
C LYS A 143 -22.00 15.80 -14.36
N PRO A 144 -22.19 14.47 -14.18
CA PRO A 144 -21.67 13.76 -13.01
C PRO A 144 -20.16 13.89 -12.80
N THR A 145 -19.36 13.70 -13.85
CA THR A 145 -17.89 13.72 -13.73
C THR A 145 -17.37 15.07 -13.22
N ASN A 146 -17.79 16.19 -13.83
CA ASN A 146 -17.33 17.51 -13.39
C ASN A 146 -17.92 17.91 -12.05
N PHE A 147 -19.16 17.49 -11.73
CA PHE A 147 -19.74 17.71 -10.41
C PHE A 147 -18.81 17.18 -9.32
N PHE A 148 -18.38 15.92 -9.40
CA PHE A 148 -17.51 15.34 -8.37
C PHE A 148 -16.09 15.91 -8.38
N LEU A 149 -15.55 16.32 -9.54
CA LEU A 149 -14.26 17.02 -9.58
C LEU A 149 -14.33 18.37 -8.85
N VAL A 150 -15.42 19.12 -9.04
CA VAL A 150 -15.67 20.37 -8.31
C VAL A 150 -15.78 20.11 -6.80
N LEU A 151 -16.46 19.05 -6.40
CA LEU A 151 -16.56 18.68 -4.98
C LEU A 151 -15.20 18.22 -4.41
N LEU A 152 -14.42 17.46 -5.18
CA LEU A 152 -13.09 17.01 -4.78
C LEU A 152 -12.17 18.20 -4.54
N GLU A 153 -12.13 19.16 -5.45
CA GLU A 153 -11.34 20.38 -5.27
C GLU A 153 -11.85 21.21 -4.08
N ALA A 154 -13.17 21.35 -3.94
CA ALA A 154 -13.75 22.03 -2.78
C ALA A 154 -13.50 21.31 -1.45
N SER A 155 -13.27 19.99 -1.46
CA SER A 155 -12.96 19.22 -0.26
C SER A 155 -11.55 19.49 0.29
N LYS A 156 -10.65 20.02 -0.55
CA LYS A 156 -9.27 20.38 -0.17
C LYS A 156 -9.22 21.69 0.64
N ASP A 157 -10.16 22.61 0.42
CA ASP A 157 -10.25 23.86 1.19
C ASP A 157 -11.12 23.68 2.45
N LYS A 158 -10.55 24.00 3.61
CA LYS A 158 -11.22 23.90 4.92
C LYS A 158 -12.58 24.60 4.99
N ASN A 159 -12.78 25.69 4.25
CA ASN A 159 -14.01 26.50 4.30
C ASN A 159 -15.15 25.90 3.47
N THR A 160 -14.84 25.08 2.48
CA THR A 160 -15.82 24.47 1.58
C THR A 160 -15.95 22.97 1.77
N LYS A 161 -15.05 22.35 2.53
CA LYS A 161 -15.04 20.90 2.78
C LYS A 161 -16.37 20.37 3.32
N ALA A 162 -16.98 21.07 4.27
CA ALA A 162 -18.28 20.67 4.83
C ALA A 162 -19.39 20.72 3.77
N VAL A 163 -19.42 21.78 2.97
CA VAL A 163 -20.39 21.94 1.87
C VAL A 163 -20.19 20.86 0.81
N ALA A 164 -18.94 20.63 0.40
CA ALA A 164 -18.62 19.61 -0.60
C ALA A 164 -19.08 18.21 -0.13
N LYS A 165 -18.82 17.88 1.14
CA LYS A 165 -19.27 16.63 1.75
C LYS A 165 -20.80 16.50 1.74
N ILE A 166 -21.52 17.56 2.14
CA ILE A 166 -23.00 17.57 2.14
C ILE A 166 -23.57 17.33 0.74
N LEU A 167 -23.05 18.03 -0.27
CA LEU A 167 -23.52 17.89 -1.65
C LEU A 167 -23.21 16.49 -2.21
N GLU A 168 -22.04 15.92 -1.87
CA GLU A 168 -21.68 14.55 -2.24
C GLU A 168 -22.62 13.53 -1.59
N GLU A 169 -22.78 13.57 -0.26
CA GLU A 169 -23.65 12.65 0.49
C GLU A 169 -25.11 12.78 0.05
N THR A 170 -25.57 14.00 -0.28
CA THR A 170 -26.91 14.23 -0.83
C THR A 170 -27.05 13.53 -2.18
N GLN A 171 -26.03 13.60 -3.04
CA GLN A 171 -26.07 12.93 -4.34
C GLN A 171 -26.03 11.40 -4.19
N PHE A 172 -25.21 10.88 -3.28
CA PHE A 172 -25.16 9.45 -2.98
C PHE A 172 -26.50 8.94 -2.45
N ALA A 173 -27.13 9.67 -1.53
CA ALA A 173 -28.46 9.33 -1.02
C ALA A 173 -29.49 9.24 -2.15
N ARG A 174 -29.53 10.23 -3.06
CA ARG A 174 -30.45 10.23 -4.20
C ARG A 174 -30.27 9.02 -5.12
N TRP A 175 -29.04 8.55 -5.30
CA TRP A 175 -28.76 7.37 -6.13
C TRP A 175 -28.98 6.03 -5.41
N CYS A 176 -29.02 6.03 -4.08
CA CYS A 176 -29.31 4.83 -3.29
C CYS A 176 -30.80 4.70 -2.90
N THR A 177 -31.63 5.74 -3.06
CA THR A 177 -33.06 5.69 -2.75
C THR A 177 -33.89 5.11 -3.90
N ILE A 178 -34.76 4.15 -3.56
CA ILE A 178 -35.47 3.14 -4.39
C ILE A 178 -36.41 3.68 -5.51
N GLU A 179 -36.53 4.98 -5.75
CA GLU A 179 -37.45 5.46 -6.82
C GLU A 179 -36.96 5.17 -8.24
N HIS A 180 -35.67 4.94 -8.41
CA HIS A 180 -35.04 4.59 -9.68
C HIS A 180 -33.92 3.59 -9.38
N GLU A 181 -33.72 2.61 -10.26
CA GLU A 181 -32.67 1.58 -10.21
C GLU A 181 -31.43 2.10 -9.48
N SER A 182 -31.18 1.59 -8.26
CA SER A 182 -30.08 2.06 -7.44
C SER A 182 -28.79 1.92 -8.25
N ILE A 183 -28.07 3.01 -8.46
CA ILE A 183 -26.85 2.96 -9.29
C ILE A 183 -25.85 2.07 -8.55
N SER A 184 -25.55 0.91 -9.12
CA SER A 184 -24.55 0.01 -8.55
C SER A 184 -23.17 0.69 -8.56
N PRO A 185 -22.25 0.32 -7.66
CA PRO A 185 -20.88 0.84 -7.70
C PRO A 185 -20.20 0.66 -9.07
N MET A 186 -20.56 -0.39 -9.82
CA MET A 186 -20.01 -0.66 -11.15
C MET A 186 -20.59 0.27 -12.23
N GLU A 187 -21.87 0.63 -12.17
CA GLU A 187 -22.42 1.67 -13.04
C GLU A 187 -21.84 3.05 -12.68
N PHE A 188 -21.60 3.32 -11.39
CA PHE A 188 -20.98 4.57 -10.95
C PHE A 188 -19.54 4.72 -11.46
N TYR A 189 -18.82 3.61 -11.64
CA TYR A 189 -17.52 3.59 -12.29
C TYR A 189 -17.58 4.22 -13.70
N ASP A 190 -18.61 3.90 -14.47
CA ASP A 190 -18.81 4.43 -15.83
C ASP A 190 -19.27 5.90 -15.80
N VAL A 191 -20.10 6.27 -14.83
CA VAL A 191 -20.51 7.67 -14.58
C VAL A 191 -19.31 8.58 -14.27
N LEU A 192 -18.32 8.07 -13.54
CA LEU A 192 -17.05 8.77 -13.27
C LEU A 192 -16.06 8.70 -14.44
N GLN A 193 -16.37 7.96 -15.50
CA GLN A 193 -15.50 7.74 -16.65
C GLN A 193 -14.09 7.30 -16.21
N LEU A 194 -14.01 6.33 -15.30
CA LEU A 194 -12.72 5.79 -14.82
C LEU A 194 -12.02 5.00 -15.93
N ASN A 195 -11.17 5.67 -16.70
CA ASN A 195 -10.45 5.08 -17.82
C ASN A 195 -9.08 4.56 -17.39
N LEU A 196 -8.84 3.25 -17.54
CA LEU A 196 -7.54 2.62 -17.23
C LEU A 196 -6.40 3.13 -18.12
N ASN A 197 -6.72 3.65 -19.31
CA ASN A 197 -5.75 4.26 -20.22
C ASN A 197 -5.34 5.68 -19.80
N GLU A 198 -5.98 6.24 -18.77
CA GLU A 198 -5.64 7.55 -18.21
C GLU A 198 -5.34 7.43 -16.70
N PRO A 199 -4.17 6.86 -16.31
CA PRO A 199 -3.86 6.55 -14.91
C PRO A 199 -4.01 7.74 -13.94
N ILE A 200 -3.69 8.95 -14.40
CA ILE A 200 -3.80 10.17 -13.59
C ILE A 200 -5.28 10.48 -13.31
N ALA A 201 -6.11 10.53 -14.34
CA ALA A 201 -7.54 10.79 -14.20
C ALA A 201 -8.24 9.68 -13.42
N TYR A 202 -7.85 8.42 -13.65
CA TYR A 202 -8.30 7.28 -12.87
C TYR A 202 -8.03 7.49 -11.37
N MET A 203 -6.78 7.78 -11.01
CA MET A 203 -6.39 7.92 -9.60
C MET A 203 -6.98 9.16 -8.92
N GLU A 204 -7.23 10.24 -9.67
CA GLU A 204 -7.92 11.42 -9.16
C GLU A 204 -9.39 11.13 -8.80
N ARG A 205 -10.07 10.32 -9.60
CA ARG A 205 -11.51 10.03 -9.46
C ARG A 205 -11.79 8.82 -8.58
N LEU A 206 -10.86 7.87 -8.47
CA LEU A 206 -11.01 6.66 -7.66
C LEU A 206 -11.46 6.93 -6.20
N PRO A 207 -10.94 7.95 -5.48
CA PRO A 207 -11.42 8.26 -4.14
C PRO A 207 -12.93 8.56 -4.05
N VAL A 208 -13.53 9.10 -5.11
CA VAL A 208 -14.98 9.35 -5.18
C VAL A 208 -15.74 8.04 -5.29
N LEU A 209 -15.29 7.12 -6.16
CA LEU A 209 -15.86 5.78 -6.29
C LEU A 209 -15.81 5.03 -4.95
N LEU A 210 -14.67 5.07 -4.25
CA LEU A 210 -14.52 4.39 -2.96
C LEU A 210 -15.44 4.96 -1.87
N ARG A 211 -15.65 6.29 -1.86
CA ARG A 211 -16.63 6.92 -0.94
C ARG A 211 -18.06 6.50 -1.28
N TYR A 212 -18.41 6.45 -2.56
CA TYR A 212 -19.73 5.97 -2.99
C TYR A 212 -19.94 4.52 -2.62
N TRP A 213 -18.98 3.64 -2.93
CA TRP A 213 -19.06 2.21 -2.59
C TRP A 213 -19.25 2.00 -1.09
N LYS A 214 -18.50 2.74 -0.26
CA LYS A 214 -18.67 2.70 1.20
C LYS A 214 -20.06 3.18 1.64
N TYR A 215 -20.57 4.25 1.03
CA TYR A 215 -21.92 4.74 1.29
C TYR A 215 -22.97 3.69 0.89
N TYR A 216 -22.87 3.17 -0.34
CA TYR A 216 -23.73 2.13 -0.89
C TYR A 216 -23.77 0.90 0.03
N LYS A 217 -22.60 0.41 0.48
CA LYS A 217 -22.50 -0.68 1.46
C LYS A 217 -23.15 -0.35 2.80
N SER A 218 -23.00 0.88 3.30
CA SER A 218 -23.67 1.28 4.55
C SER A 218 -25.18 1.31 4.49
N VAL A 219 -25.75 1.53 3.31
CA VAL A 219 -27.20 1.50 3.09
C VAL A 219 -27.71 0.06 2.91
N HIS A 220 -27.00 -0.76 2.13
CA HIS A 220 -27.49 -2.08 1.72
C HIS A 220 -26.99 -3.23 2.61
N SER A 221 -25.93 -3.02 3.39
CA SER A 221 -25.31 -4.04 4.24
C SER A 221 -24.65 -3.38 5.47
N PRO A 222 -25.43 -2.72 6.34
CA PRO A 222 -24.88 -1.96 7.46
C PRO A 222 -24.05 -2.86 8.40
N MET A 223 -22.77 -2.50 8.59
CA MET A 223 -21.87 -3.14 9.55
C MET A 223 -21.48 -2.17 10.67
N SER A 224 -21.43 -2.65 11.92
CA SER A 224 -21.27 -1.80 13.10
C SER A 224 -19.83 -1.60 13.57
N SER A 225 -18.90 -2.50 13.25
CA SER A 225 -17.54 -2.46 13.80
C SER A 225 -16.49 -2.17 12.72
N VAL A 226 -15.72 -1.10 12.93
CA VAL A 226 -14.50 -0.81 12.15
C VAL A 226 -13.30 -1.30 12.95
N ALA A 227 -12.38 -2.02 12.31
CA ALA A 227 -11.11 -2.41 12.93
C ALA A 227 -10.29 -1.16 13.31
N THR A 228 -9.64 -1.17 14.48
CA THR A 228 -8.72 -0.10 14.90
C THR A 228 -7.44 -0.16 14.08
N PRO A 229 -7.09 0.88 13.30
CA PRO A 229 -5.87 0.88 12.50
C PRO A 229 -4.61 0.79 13.37
N LYS A 230 -3.65 -0.08 13.00
CA LYS A 230 -2.37 -0.22 13.72
C LYS A 230 -1.32 0.76 13.20
N ASP A 231 -1.39 1.12 11.92
CA ASP A 231 -0.44 2.02 11.27
C ASP A 231 -1.08 2.93 10.19
N ILE A 232 -0.23 3.62 9.42
CA ILE A 232 -0.67 4.54 8.36
C ILE A 232 -1.35 3.79 7.21
N ILE A 233 -0.85 2.60 6.85
CA ILE A 233 -1.41 1.80 5.75
C ILE A 233 -2.80 1.31 6.16
N ASP A 234 -2.95 0.77 7.36
CA ASP A 234 -4.24 0.36 7.93
C ASP A 234 -5.20 1.54 7.96
N LYS A 235 -4.73 2.72 8.39
CA LYS A 235 -5.56 3.92 8.46
C LYS A 235 -6.05 4.32 7.06
N GLN A 236 -5.20 4.23 6.05
CA GLN A 236 -5.59 4.52 4.67
C GLN A 236 -6.59 3.47 4.15
N THR A 237 -6.35 2.18 4.38
CA THR A 237 -7.27 1.09 4.00
C THR A 237 -8.64 1.26 4.66
N VAL A 238 -8.67 1.48 5.98
CA VAL A 238 -9.91 1.73 6.73
C VAL A 238 -10.60 3.00 6.26
N ASN A 239 -9.87 4.07 5.93
CA ASN A 239 -10.47 5.28 5.39
C ASN A 239 -11.13 5.04 4.01
N ARG A 240 -10.47 4.25 3.15
CA ARG A 240 -10.94 3.88 1.81
C ARG A 240 -12.18 3.00 1.87
N PHE A 241 -12.14 1.91 2.64
CA PHE A 241 -13.14 0.84 2.57
C PHE A 241 -14.07 0.76 3.79
N GLY A 242 -13.80 1.52 4.86
CA GLY A 242 -14.62 1.50 6.07
C GLY A 242 -14.61 0.13 6.75
N PRO A 243 -15.73 -0.35 7.33
CA PRO A 243 -15.83 -1.69 7.91
C PRO A 243 -15.86 -2.81 6.84
N TYR A 244 -15.98 -2.46 5.56
CA TYR A 244 -16.19 -3.41 4.45
C TYR A 244 -14.88 -3.90 3.82
N TRP A 245 -13.72 -3.58 4.40
CA TRP A 245 -12.42 -3.94 3.82
C TRP A 245 -12.23 -5.47 3.68
N LYS A 246 -13.00 -6.29 4.42
CA LYS A 246 -12.98 -7.76 4.29
C LYS A 246 -13.70 -8.30 3.04
N HIS A 247 -14.42 -7.48 2.28
CA HIS A 247 -15.07 -7.88 1.02
C HIS A 247 -14.07 -7.89 -0.15
N THR A 248 -13.02 -8.71 -0.08
CA THR A 248 -11.87 -8.57 -0.98
C THR A 248 -12.22 -8.81 -2.45
N GLY A 249 -13.10 -9.78 -2.73
CA GLY A 249 -13.60 -10.05 -4.09
C GLY A 249 -14.32 -8.85 -4.72
N GLU A 250 -15.24 -8.24 -3.98
CA GLU A 250 -15.96 -7.05 -4.45
C GLU A 250 -15.04 -5.84 -4.59
N ILE A 251 -14.05 -5.70 -3.71
CA ILE A 251 -13.06 -4.62 -3.84
C ILE A 251 -12.19 -4.82 -5.08
N ALA A 252 -11.76 -6.05 -5.37
CA ALA A 252 -11.00 -6.34 -6.57
C ALA A 252 -11.79 -6.04 -7.85
N GLU A 253 -13.08 -6.39 -7.85
CA GLU A 253 -14.01 -6.06 -8.93
C GLU A 253 -14.24 -4.54 -9.05
N LEU A 254 -14.46 -3.84 -7.94
CA LEU A 254 -14.62 -2.39 -7.87
C LEU A 254 -13.40 -1.66 -8.46
N LEU A 255 -12.21 -2.18 -8.19
CA LEU A 255 -10.95 -1.65 -8.72
C LEU A 255 -10.69 -2.08 -10.17
N ARG A 256 -11.50 -2.97 -10.76
CA ARG A 256 -11.33 -3.60 -12.07
C ARG A 256 -9.94 -4.25 -12.26
N LEU A 257 -9.47 -4.95 -11.21
CA LEU A 257 -8.21 -5.68 -11.27
C LEU A 257 -8.37 -6.96 -12.09
N ASP A 258 -7.51 -7.14 -13.07
CA ASP A 258 -7.38 -8.37 -13.83
C ASP A 258 -6.16 -9.14 -13.33
N PHE A 259 -6.37 -10.31 -12.74
CA PHE A 259 -5.31 -11.18 -12.21
C PHE A 259 -4.86 -12.25 -13.21
N ASP A 260 -5.48 -12.31 -14.40
CA ASP A 260 -5.16 -13.29 -15.44
C ASP A 260 -4.25 -12.72 -16.53
N SER A 261 -3.92 -11.44 -16.46
CA SER A 261 -3.03 -10.79 -17.42
C SER A 261 -1.95 -9.93 -16.76
N ASP A 262 -0.90 -9.64 -17.53
CA ASP A 262 0.17 -8.72 -17.13
C ASP A 262 -0.34 -7.27 -16.93
N SER A 263 -1.60 -6.98 -17.30
CA SER A 263 -2.22 -5.67 -17.04
C SER A 263 -2.28 -5.34 -15.55
N PHE A 264 -2.33 -6.35 -14.67
CA PHE A 264 -2.24 -6.19 -13.22
C PHE A 264 -1.07 -5.30 -12.81
N PHE A 265 0.11 -5.52 -13.40
CA PHE A 265 1.34 -4.84 -12.99
C PHE A 265 1.33 -3.35 -13.30
N ASN A 266 0.59 -2.97 -14.34
CA ASN A 266 0.46 -1.59 -14.81
C ASN A 266 -0.85 -0.95 -14.34
N HIS A 267 -1.67 -1.68 -13.58
CA HIS A 267 -2.97 -1.19 -13.16
C HIS A 267 -2.82 -0.03 -12.15
N PRO A 268 -3.48 1.13 -12.36
CA PRO A 268 -3.31 2.30 -11.49
C PRO A 268 -3.71 2.04 -10.03
N ALA A 269 -4.75 1.24 -9.79
CA ALA A 269 -5.18 0.85 -8.44
C ALA A 269 -4.36 -0.29 -7.80
N ARG A 270 -3.31 -0.82 -8.46
CA ARG A 270 -2.55 -1.96 -7.92
C ARG A 270 -2.06 -1.70 -6.49
N ASN A 271 -1.50 -0.53 -6.22
CA ASN A 271 -0.97 -0.21 -4.89
C ASN A 271 -2.09 -0.13 -3.84
N VAL A 272 -3.30 0.30 -4.22
CA VAL A 272 -4.45 0.29 -3.31
C VAL A 272 -4.82 -1.14 -2.91
N TRP A 273 -4.75 -2.09 -3.85
CA TRP A 273 -4.93 -3.51 -3.58
C TRP A 273 -3.84 -4.09 -2.68
N LEU A 274 -2.56 -3.76 -2.93
CA LEU A 274 -1.47 -4.25 -2.10
C LEU A 274 -1.53 -3.70 -0.67
N ASP A 275 -1.94 -2.44 -0.48
CA ASP A 275 -2.19 -1.87 0.85
C ASP A 275 -3.33 -2.59 1.58
N LEU A 276 -4.40 -2.92 0.85
CA LEU A 276 -5.51 -3.71 1.38
C LEU A 276 -5.02 -5.10 1.82
N MET A 277 -4.28 -5.81 0.96
CA MET A 277 -3.71 -7.12 1.29
C MET A 277 -2.87 -7.05 2.56
N LYS A 278 -1.96 -6.08 2.68
CA LYS A 278 -1.14 -5.89 3.88
C LYS A 278 -1.97 -5.73 5.14
N THR A 279 -3.00 -4.89 5.08
CA THR A 279 -3.92 -4.67 6.21
C THR A 279 -4.69 -5.95 6.56
N TYR A 280 -5.17 -6.66 5.53
CA TYR A 280 -5.98 -7.86 5.70
C TYR A 280 -5.18 -8.99 6.33
N LEU A 281 -4.01 -9.28 5.79
CA LEU A 281 -3.17 -10.40 6.23
C LEU A 281 -2.64 -10.21 7.66
N ASP A 282 -2.43 -8.97 8.09
CA ASP A 282 -2.03 -8.66 9.47
C ASP A 282 -3.16 -8.86 10.49
N ASP A 283 -4.43 -8.81 10.05
CA ASP A 283 -5.60 -9.03 10.90
C ASP A 283 -5.99 -10.50 10.92
N THR A 284 -6.06 -11.14 9.76
CA THR A 284 -6.62 -12.49 9.62
C THR A 284 -5.57 -13.60 9.67
N LYS A 285 -4.30 -13.29 9.34
CA LYS A 285 -3.22 -14.26 9.11
C LYS A 285 -3.56 -15.34 8.08
N THR A 286 -4.50 -15.07 7.19
CA THR A 286 -4.93 -15.97 6.12
C THR A 286 -5.18 -15.16 4.85
N ALA A 287 -4.95 -15.76 3.69
CA ALA A 287 -5.19 -15.11 2.41
C ALA A 287 -6.37 -15.74 1.68
N GLU A 288 -7.18 -14.90 1.04
CA GLU A 288 -8.23 -15.35 0.11
C GLU A 288 -7.61 -15.76 -1.25
N PRO A 289 -8.33 -16.55 -2.07
CA PRO A 289 -7.81 -17.05 -3.34
C PRO A 289 -7.22 -15.97 -4.28
N LEU A 290 -7.85 -14.78 -4.35
CA LEU A 290 -7.33 -13.66 -5.15
C LEU A 290 -6.00 -13.09 -4.61
N MET A 291 -5.81 -13.11 -3.30
CA MET A 291 -4.55 -12.67 -2.68
C MET A 291 -3.44 -13.68 -2.93
N ILE A 292 -3.74 -14.98 -2.84
CA ILE A 292 -2.80 -16.05 -3.20
C ILE A 292 -2.40 -15.91 -4.67
N LYS A 293 -3.36 -15.71 -5.58
CA LYS A 293 -3.11 -15.44 -6.99
C LYS A 293 -2.25 -14.19 -7.20
N THR A 294 -2.48 -13.13 -6.42
CA THR A 294 -1.65 -11.92 -6.44
C THR A 294 -0.20 -12.21 -6.04
N PHE A 295 0.03 -13.00 -4.98
CA PHE A 295 1.39 -13.41 -4.59
C PHE A 295 2.07 -14.22 -5.68
N GLN A 296 1.34 -15.12 -6.34
CA GLN A 296 1.88 -15.92 -7.44
C GLN A 296 2.28 -15.06 -8.63
N LEU A 297 1.47 -14.08 -9.02
CA LEU A 297 1.78 -13.12 -10.09
C LEU A 297 3.01 -12.28 -9.73
N LEU A 298 3.02 -11.68 -8.54
CA LEU A 298 4.14 -10.86 -8.07
C LEU A 298 5.43 -11.66 -7.96
N GLY A 299 5.34 -12.92 -7.52
CA GLY A 299 6.47 -13.82 -7.40
C GLY A 299 7.06 -14.21 -8.76
N ASN A 300 6.19 -14.49 -9.75
CA ASN A 300 6.61 -14.71 -11.13
C ASN A 300 7.30 -13.48 -11.72
N ALA A 301 6.78 -12.28 -11.44
CA ALA A 301 7.37 -11.04 -11.89
C ALA A 301 8.72 -10.73 -11.21
N ALA A 302 8.85 -11.03 -9.91
CA ALA A 302 10.09 -10.89 -9.17
C ALA A 302 11.16 -11.86 -9.70
N ALA A 303 10.80 -13.11 -10.02
CA ALA A 303 11.71 -14.08 -10.63
C ALA A 303 12.21 -13.63 -12.01
N LYS A 304 11.40 -12.88 -12.77
CA LYS A 304 11.77 -12.26 -14.04
C LYS A 304 12.54 -10.94 -13.89
N ASN A 305 12.88 -10.52 -12.66
CA ASN A 305 13.54 -9.25 -12.35
C ASN A 305 12.83 -8.02 -12.94
N LEU A 306 11.51 -8.03 -13.04
CA LEU A 306 10.76 -6.83 -13.43
C LEU A 306 10.93 -5.79 -12.31
N GLN A 307 11.73 -4.75 -12.55
CA GLN A 307 12.27 -3.82 -11.52
C GLN A 307 11.23 -3.34 -10.49
N ASN A 308 10.01 -3.02 -10.94
CA ASN A 308 8.93 -2.53 -10.07
C ASN A 308 8.31 -3.60 -9.15
N ASN A 309 8.66 -4.87 -9.33
CA ASN A 309 8.08 -6.00 -8.60
C ASN A 309 9.07 -6.66 -7.64
N VAL A 310 10.38 -6.45 -7.82
CA VAL A 310 11.45 -7.02 -6.99
C VAL A 310 11.32 -6.60 -5.51
N TYR A 311 10.76 -5.41 -5.25
CA TYR A 311 10.59 -4.90 -3.88
C TYR A 311 9.33 -5.43 -3.18
N SER A 312 8.38 -6.04 -3.89
CA SER A 312 7.13 -6.50 -3.26
C SER A 312 7.40 -7.58 -2.19
N PRO A 313 8.19 -8.63 -2.47
CA PRO A 313 8.59 -9.61 -1.45
C PRO A 313 9.23 -8.97 -0.21
N ILE A 314 10.09 -7.96 -0.41
CA ILE A 314 10.79 -7.27 0.69
C ILE A 314 9.80 -6.54 1.59
N HIS A 315 8.89 -5.75 1.02
CA HIS A 315 7.94 -4.97 1.79
C HIS A 315 6.93 -5.84 2.56
N PHE A 316 6.48 -6.95 1.98
CA PHE A 316 5.61 -7.89 2.69
C PHE A 316 6.37 -8.59 3.82
N ALA A 317 7.59 -9.07 3.56
CA ALA A 317 8.41 -9.70 4.58
C ALA A 317 8.74 -8.76 5.75
N GLU A 318 9.08 -7.49 5.49
CA GLU A 318 9.33 -6.50 6.53
C GLU A 318 8.11 -6.29 7.42
N ARG A 319 6.94 -6.21 6.82
CA ARG A 319 5.68 -6.05 7.55
C ARG A 319 5.35 -7.28 8.39
N TRP A 320 5.49 -8.50 7.85
CA TRP A 320 5.26 -9.74 8.59
C TRP A 320 6.22 -9.89 9.78
N ILE A 321 7.47 -9.48 9.62
CA ILE A 321 8.44 -9.44 10.73
C ILE A 321 8.01 -8.42 11.79
N GLN A 322 7.57 -7.21 11.40
CA GLN A 322 7.06 -6.21 12.35
C GLN A 322 5.80 -6.69 13.09
N ALA A 323 4.95 -7.47 12.42
CA ALA A 323 3.77 -8.10 12.99
C ALA A 323 4.07 -9.38 13.81
N ASN A 324 5.35 -9.75 13.98
CA ASN A 324 5.82 -10.95 14.67
C ASN A 324 5.17 -12.25 14.15
N LEU A 325 4.88 -12.33 12.85
CA LEU A 325 4.36 -13.54 12.25
C LEU A 325 5.40 -14.67 12.30
N GLN A 326 4.92 -15.88 12.53
CA GLN A 326 5.76 -17.08 12.53
C GLN A 326 5.87 -17.65 11.11
N PRO A 327 6.90 -18.45 10.80
CA PRO A 327 7.05 -19.05 9.47
C PRO A 327 5.84 -19.87 9.00
N ILE A 328 5.13 -20.53 9.93
CA ILE A 328 3.89 -21.25 9.62
C ILE A 328 2.76 -20.30 9.18
N ASP A 329 2.62 -19.14 9.81
CA ASP A 329 1.62 -18.14 9.41
C ASP A 329 1.87 -17.67 7.98
N VAL A 330 3.13 -17.44 7.62
CA VAL A 330 3.52 -16.98 6.27
C VAL A 330 3.31 -18.06 5.21
N VAL A 331 3.60 -19.32 5.53
CA VAL A 331 3.26 -20.46 4.66
C VAL A 331 1.75 -20.49 4.39
N THR A 332 0.93 -20.36 5.43
CA THR A 332 -0.55 -20.34 5.31
C THR A 332 -1.03 -19.14 4.49
N ILE A 333 -0.50 -17.94 4.75
CA ILE A 333 -0.82 -16.71 3.99
C ILE A 333 -0.48 -16.86 2.50
N LEU A 334 0.65 -17.49 2.17
CA LEU A 334 1.05 -17.66 0.78
C LEU A 334 0.30 -18.79 0.06
N GLY A 335 -0.60 -19.50 0.76
CA GLY A 335 -1.30 -20.67 0.21
C GLY A 335 -0.33 -21.78 -0.18
N LEU A 336 0.78 -21.91 0.55
CA LEU A 336 1.80 -22.92 0.30
C LEU A 336 1.53 -24.16 1.16
N ASP A 337 1.76 -25.33 0.59
CA ASP A 337 1.83 -26.58 1.34
C ASP A 337 3.29 -27.03 1.45
N ILE A 338 3.80 -27.11 2.68
CA ILE A 338 5.18 -27.56 2.96
C ILE A 338 5.41 -29.02 2.59
N HIS A 339 4.33 -29.80 2.43
CA HIS A 339 4.37 -31.19 2.03
C HIS A 339 4.24 -31.36 0.50
N ASP A 340 3.87 -30.30 -0.24
CA ASP A 340 3.78 -30.35 -1.70
C ASP A 340 5.16 -30.53 -2.33
N SER A 341 5.23 -31.48 -3.27
CA SER A 341 6.41 -31.70 -4.06
C SER A 341 6.91 -30.50 -4.86
N ASN A 342 6.02 -29.56 -5.14
CA ASN A 342 6.24 -28.37 -5.96
C ASN A 342 6.53 -27.10 -5.15
N LEU A 343 6.84 -27.22 -3.85
CA LEU A 343 7.11 -26.05 -2.99
C LEU A 343 8.14 -25.08 -3.61
N ALA A 344 9.26 -25.60 -4.14
CA ALA A 344 10.31 -24.80 -4.78
C ALA A 344 9.88 -24.18 -6.12
N THR A 345 8.92 -24.79 -6.80
CA THR A 345 8.48 -24.36 -8.13
C THR A 345 7.35 -23.34 -8.07
N ASN A 346 6.65 -23.26 -6.93
CA ASN A 346 5.62 -22.28 -6.64
C ASN A 346 6.18 -20.85 -6.65
N SER A 347 5.58 -19.97 -7.44
CA SER A 347 6.07 -18.61 -7.62
C SER A 347 5.97 -17.73 -6.36
N ALA A 348 5.02 -18.02 -5.47
CA ALA A 348 4.89 -17.37 -4.18
C ALA A 348 6.05 -17.69 -3.22
N PHE A 349 6.85 -18.75 -3.49
CA PHE A 349 8.03 -19.09 -2.68
C PHE A 349 9.06 -17.95 -2.61
N SER A 350 9.10 -17.06 -3.60
CA SER A 350 9.95 -15.87 -3.57
C SER A 350 9.67 -14.97 -2.35
N PHE A 351 8.41 -14.87 -1.91
CA PHE A 351 8.04 -14.16 -0.68
C PHE A 351 8.50 -14.91 0.56
N LEU A 352 8.24 -16.22 0.59
CA LEU A 352 8.65 -17.09 1.70
C LEU A 352 10.17 -17.05 1.91
N LYS A 353 10.96 -17.10 0.83
CA LYS A 353 12.42 -16.99 0.89
C LYS A 353 12.86 -15.70 1.57
N VAL A 354 12.37 -14.54 1.10
CA VAL A 354 12.76 -13.24 1.66
C VAL A 354 12.32 -13.11 3.11
N PHE A 355 11.16 -13.66 3.45
CA PHE A 355 10.70 -13.75 4.84
C PHE A 355 11.64 -14.61 5.69
N ILE A 356 11.98 -15.83 5.28
CA ILE A 356 12.88 -16.72 6.02
C ILE A 356 14.25 -16.06 6.24
N GLU A 357 14.80 -15.40 5.21
CA GLU A 357 16.07 -14.68 5.33
C GLU A 357 15.99 -13.58 6.41
N LYS A 358 14.94 -12.77 6.42
CA LYS A 358 14.76 -11.73 7.46
C LYS A 358 14.44 -12.33 8.83
N PHE A 359 13.66 -13.40 8.87
CA PHE A 359 13.30 -14.11 10.10
C PHE A 359 14.54 -14.67 10.79
N LEU A 360 15.38 -15.41 10.07
CA LEU A 360 16.60 -16.02 10.61
C LEU A 360 17.64 -15.00 11.09
N VAL A 361 17.65 -13.78 10.54
CA VAL A 361 18.53 -12.69 11.03
C VAL A 361 18.13 -12.21 12.43
N ASN A 362 16.83 -12.34 12.77
CA ASN A 362 16.26 -11.95 14.05
C ASN A 362 16.14 -13.13 15.03
N HIS A 363 15.97 -14.35 14.49
CA HIS A 363 15.73 -15.60 15.20
C HIS A 363 16.68 -16.70 14.67
N PRO A 364 17.97 -16.68 15.06
CA PRO A 364 18.99 -17.61 14.58
C PRO A 364 18.91 -19.02 15.24
N GLU A 365 17.76 -19.39 15.79
CA GLU A 365 17.46 -20.70 16.37
C GLU A 365 16.71 -21.62 15.38
N ALA A 366 16.66 -22.92 15.68
CA ALA A 366 15.86 -23.87 14.92
C ALA A 366 14.37 -23.55 15.06
N ASP A 367 13.71 -23.29 13.93
CA ASP A 367 12.25 -23.25 13.83
C ASP A 367 11.77 -24.49 13.08
N THR A 368 10.79 -25.22 13.64
CA THR A 368 10.30 -26.48 13.06
C THR A 368 9.79 -26.32 11.63
N THR A 369 9.15 -25.19 11.30
CA THR A 369 8.62 -24.95 9.96
C THR A 369 9.75 -24.63 8.99
N VAL A 370 10.73 -23.82 9.40
CA VAL A 370 11.93 -23.53 8.60
C VAL A 370 12.73 -24.81 8.32
N VAL A 371 12.93 -25.68 9.32
CA VAL A 371 13.59 -26.98 9.14
C VAL A 371 12.82 -27.87 8.16
N LYS A 372 11.48 -27.92 8.23
CA LYS A 372 10.66 -28.65 7.25
C LYS A 372 10.81 -28.10 5.83
N ILE A 373 10.86 -26.78 5.67
CA ILE A 373 11.08 -26.13 4.37
C ILE A 373 12.45 -26.51 3.82
N PHE A 374 13.51 -26.44 4.64
CA PHE A 374 14.85 -26.88 4.22
C PHE A 374 14.89 -28.38 3.93
N SER A 375 14.19 -29.22 4.70
CA SER A 375 14.10 -30.65 4.43
C SER A 375 13.46 -30.90 3.07
N ARG A 376 12.39 -30.16 2.74
CA ARG A 376 11.75 -30.27 1.43
C ARG A 376 12.68 -29.82 0.31
N LEU A 377 13.37 -28.69 0.47
CA LEU A 377 14.37 -28.21 -0.51
C LEU A 377 15.55 -29.17 -0.65
N GLY A 378 15.92 -29.89 0.41
CA GLY A 378 16.98 -30.90 0.40
C GLY A 378 16.59 -32.18 -0.34
N SER A 379 15.33 -32.59 -0.27
CA SER A 379 14.80 -33.75 -1.01
C SER A 379 14.44 -33.46 -2.47
N ASP A 380 14.29 -32.19 -2.84
CA ASP A 380 13.87 -31.79 -4.18
C ASP A 380 15.09 -31.58 -5.09
N GLU A 381 15.25 -32.46 -6.07
CA GLU A 381 16.35 -32.43 -7.05
C GLU A 381 16.04 -31.56 -8.29
N SER A 382 14.94 -30.81 -8.28
CA SER A 382 14.64 -29.86 -9.36
C SER A 382 15.69 -28.74 -9.42
N GLU A 383 15.91 -28.21 -10.63
CA GLU A 383 16.84 -27.09 -10.85
C GLU A 383 16.47 -25.87 -10.01
N LYS A 384 15.16 -25.62 -9.82
CA LYS A 384 14.66 -24.53 -8.98
C LYS A 384 15.02 -24.74 -7.51
N ALA A 385 14.83 -25.93 -6.96
CA ALA A 385 15.22 -26.24 -5.59
C ALA A 385 16.73 -26.09 -5.39
N LEU A 386 17.55 -26.60 -6.32
CA LEU A 386 19.00 -26.42 -6.28
C LEU A 386 19.42 -24.94 -6.31
N ALA A 387 18.77 -24.12 -7.15
CA ALA A 387 19.02 -22.69 -7.19
C ALA A 387 18.66 -22.00 -5.86
N LEU A 388 17.55 -22.40 -5.23
CA LEU A 388 17.15 -21.91 -3.91
C LEU A 388 18.12 -22.32 -2.82
N ARG A 389 18.58 -23.59 -2.78
CA ARG A 389 19.61 -24.06 -1.84
C ARG A 389 20.88 -23.23 -1.94
N LYS A 390 21.42 -23.05 -3.16
CA LYS A 390 22.59 -22.20 -3.42
C LYS A 390 22.36 -20.76 -2.97
N SER A 391 21.15 -20.23 -3.15
CA SER A 391 20.77 -18.89 -2.70
C SER A 391 20.83 -18.78 -1.17
N PHE A 392 20.26 -19.74 -0.44
CA PHE A 392 20.31 -19.80 1.02
C PHE A 392 21.74 -19.99 1.54
N VAL A 393 22.54 -20.88 0.94
CA VAL A 393 23.97 -21.04 1.27
C VAL A 393 24.71 -19.71 1.11
N SER A 394 24.48 -19.01 0.01
CA SER A 394 25.08 -17.70 -0.23
C SER A 394 24.61 -16.64 0.77
N PHE A 395 23.35 -16.71 1.21
CA PHE A 395 22.82 -15.86 2.28
C PHE A 395 23.52 -16.14 3.62
N PHE A 396 23.65 -17.42 4.01
CA PHE A 396 24.33 -17.81 5.24
C PHE A 396 25.79 -17.35 5.25
N LEU A 397 26.51 -17.50 4.14
CA LEU A 397 27.92 -17.12 4.02
C LEU A 397 28.18 -15.61 3.92
N ARG A 398 27.17 -14.81 3.58
CA ARG A 398 27.29 -13.34 3.47
C ARG A 398 26.81 -12.61 4.72
N THR A 399 26.04 -13.27 5.58
CA THR A 399 25.48 -12.67 6.78
C THR A 399 26.44 -12.88 7.96
N PRO A 400 27.08 -11.82 8.50
CA PRO A 400 28.16 -11.98 9.49
C PRO A 400 27.76 -12.70 10.78
N LYS A 401 26.46 -12.68 11.13
CA LYS A 401 25.93 -13.36 12.32
C LYS A 401 25.95 -14.90 12.22
N PHE A 402 26.01 -15.47 11.00
CA PHE A 402 25.91 -16.91 10.82
C PHE A 402 27.28 -17.59 10.78
N THR A 403 27.68 -18.12 11.92
CA THR A 403 28.82 -19.05 12.03
C THR A 403 28.40 -20.46 11.59
N PRO A 404 29.35 -21.38 11.29
CA PRO A 404 29.00 -22.77 11.02
C PRO A 404 28.18 -23.43 12.13
N LYS A 405 28.44 -23.08 13.40
CA LYS A 405 27.64 -23.51 14.56
C LYS A 405 26.21 -23.02 14.50
N THR A 406 26.01 -21.76 14.17
CA THR A 406 24.66 -21.18 14.03
C THR A 406 23.90 -21.82 12.87
N VAL A 407 24.54 -22.01 11.71
CA VAL A 407 23.89 -22.63 10.54
C VAL A 407 23.49 -24.07 10.81
N MET A 408 24.37 -24.86 11.43
CA MET A 408 24.05 -26.23 11.83
C MET A 408 22.89 -26.28 12.83
N SER A 409 22.85 -25.33 13.78
CA SER A 409 21.75 -25.20 14.74
C SER A 409 20.44 -24.82 14.07
N ILE A 410 20.44 -23.90 13.09
CA ILE A 410 19.24 -23.52 12.32
C ILE A 410 18.66 -24.74 11.59
N PHE A 411 19.53 -25.60 11.07
CA PHE A 411 19.14 -26.84 10.40
C PHE A 411 18.77 -27.98 11.35
N ASP A 412 18.88 -27.78 12.67
CA ASP A 412 18.65 -28.79 13.71
C ASP A 412 19.42 -30.10 13.47
N LEU A 413 20.64 -30.01 12.92
CA LEU A 413 21.42 -31.18 12.54
C LEU A 413 22.20 -31.76 13.72
N THR A 414 22.28 -33.09 13.76
CA THR A 414 23.23 -33.86 14.60
C THR A 414 24.09 -34.73 13.70
N ILE A 415 25.40 -34.82 13.98
CA ILE A 415 26.32 -35.68 13.22
C ILE A 415 26.28 -37.08 13.83
N SER A 416 25.47 -37.95 13.24
CA SER A 416 25.48 -39.40 13.49
C SER A 416 25.08 -40.15 12.23
N ALA A 417 25.54 -41.39 12.08
CA ALA A 417 25.29 -42.19 10.87
C ALA A 417 23.79 -42.36 10.59
N ASP A 418 23.01 -42.73 11.61
CA ASP A 418 21.56 -42.95 11.48
C ASP A 418 20.79 -41.68 11.14
N TYR A 419 21.27 -40.52 11.59
CA TYR A 419 20.61 -39.25 11.38
C TYR A 419 20.91 -38.67 10.00
N VAL A 420 22.19 -38.69 9.58
CA VAL A 420 22.65 -38.13 8.30
C VAL A 420 21.97 -38.82 7.11
N GLU A 421 21.85 -40.15 7.14
CA GLU A 421 21.23 -40.90 6.04
C GLU A 421 19.72 -40.64 5.90
N LYS A 422 19.06 -40.16 6.97
CA LYS A 422 17.61 -39.94 7.00
C LYS A 422 17.21 -38.47 6.89
N ASN A 423 18.14 -37.54 7.04
CA ASN A 423 17.83 -36.11 7.05
C ASN A 423 18.19 -35.43 5.71
N PRO A 424 17.20 -35.04 4.88
CA PRO A 424 17.45 -34.36 3.61
C PRO A 424 18.13 -32.99 3.75
N VAL A 425 18.00 -32.33 4.89
CA VAL A 425 18.68 -31.05 5.18
C VAL A 425 20.20 -31.20 5.11
N TRP A 426 20.72 -32.42 5.29
CA TRP A 426 22.13 -32.73 5.12
C TRP A 426 22.68 -32.31 3.74
N ALA A 427 21.88 -32.43 2.67
CA ALA A 427 22.30 -31.98 1.35
C ALA A 427 22.63 -30.47 1.32
N ILE A 428 21.83 -29.64 1.98
CA ILE A 428 22.06 -28.19 2.09
C ILE A 428 23.28 -27.91 2.96
N TRP A 429 23.44 -28.64 4.06
CA TRP A 429 24.63 -28.52 4.91
C TRP A 429 25.91 -28.84 4.14
N MET A 430 25.93 -29.90 3.33
CA MET A 430 27.08 -30.25 2.52
C MET A 430 27.40 -29.21 1.44
N GLU A 431 26.39 -28.58 0.84
CA GLU A 431 26.59 -27.42 -0.02
C GLU A 431 27.22 -26.25 0.76
N TYR A 432 26.74 -25.96 1.97
CA TYR A 432 27.31 -24.93 2.85
C TYR A 432 28.77 -25.23 3.21
N VAL A 433 29.08 -26.45 3.66
CA VAL A 433 30.45 -26.90 3.99
C VAL A 433 31.36 -26.73 2.79
N ASN A 434 30.94 -27.20 1.61
CA ASN A 434 31.75 -27.11 0.40
C ASN A 434 32.09 -25.65 0.07
N VAL A 435 31.08 -24.78 -0.03
CA VAL A 435 31.29 -23.37 -0.39
C VAL A 435 32.09 -22.63 0.70
N TYR A 436 31.82 -22.92 1.98
CA TYR A 436 32.56 -22.33 3.11
C TYR A 436 34.04 -22.66 3.02
N LEU A 437 34.38 -23.95 2.89
CA LEU A 437 35.78 -24.36 2.86
C LEU A 437 36.44 -23.76 1.61
N VAL A 438 35.76 -23.77 0.44
CA VAL A 438 36.38 -23.31 -0.82
C VAL A 438 36.75 -21.83 -0.72
N LYS A 439 35.93 -21.05 -0.02
CA LYS A 439 36.14 -19.63 0.21
C LYS A 439 37.24 -19.36 1.25
N ASN A 440 37.24 -20.08 2.37
CA ASN A 440 38.10 -19.76 3.52
C ASN A 440 39.43 -20.54 3.56
N LYS A 441 39.52 -21.69 2.88
CA LYS A 441 40.69 -22.60 2.86
C LYS A 441 41.16 -23.11 4.24
N VAL A 442 40.37 -22.88 5.28
CA VAL A 442 40.63 -23.29 6.67
C VAL A 442 39.35 -23.93 7.22
N CYS A 443 39.51 -24.99 8.00
CA CYS A 443 38.45 -25.71 8.69
C CYS A 443 38.47 -25.33 10.18
N PRO A 444 37.60 -24.41 10.64
CA PRO A 444 37.54 -24.06 12.04
C PRO A 444 37.08 -25.24 12.90
N GLU A 445 37.40 -25.18 14.19
CA GLU A 445 36.86 -26.09 15.21
C GLU A 445 35.33 -26.09 15.24
N GLY A 446 34.76 -27.22 15.67
CA GLY A 446 33.32 -27.44 15.79
C GLY A 446 32.71 -28.08 14.53
N PRO A 447 31.48 -27.72 14.14
CA PRO A 447 30.68 -28.49 13.17
C PRO A 447 31.34 -28.86 11.84
N LEU A 448 32.19 -27.99 11.30
CA LEU A 448 32.90 -28.28 10.04
C LEU A 448 33.96 -29.35 10.26
N ALA A 449 34.72 -29.27 11.35
CA ALA A 449 35.70 -30.27 11.72
C ALA A 449 35.02 -31.60 12.04
N ASP A 450 33.95 -31.56 12.84
CA ASP A 450 33.16 -32.75 13.20
C ASP A 450 32.57 -33.41 11.94
N THR A 451 32.14 -32.61 10.96
CA THR A 451 31.66 -33.12 9.66
C THR A 451 32.77 -33.80 8.88
N LEU A 452 33.96 -33.20 8.77
CA LEU A 452 35.08 -33.81 8.05
C LEU A 452 35.60 -35.09 8.74
N GLU A 453 35.66 -35.10 10.07
CA GLU A 453 36.03 -36.27 10.86
C GLU A 453 35.01 -37.40 10.68
N PHE A 454 33.72 -37.07 10.80
CA PHE A 454 32.64 -38.00 10.54
C PHE A 454 32.75 -38.60 9.14
N LEU A 455 32.92 -37.78 8.10
CA LEU A 455 33.05 -38.25 6.71
C LEU A 455 34.34 -39.04 6.44
N GLY A 456 35.43 -38.80 7.20
CA GLY A 456 36.71 -39.50 7.07
C GLY A 456 36.80 -40.83 7.83
N SER A 457 35.87 -41.12 8.75
CA SER A 457 35.88 -42.33 9.57
C SER A 457 35.61 -43.61 8.76
N THR A 458 36.43 -44.66 8.89
CA THR A 458 36.23 -45.92 8.15
C THR A 458 35.00 -46.72 8.60
N ALA A 459 34.54 -46.51 9.83
CA ALA A 459 33.49 -47.32 10.47
C ALA A 459 32.08 -47.14 9.86
N ALA A 460 31.88 -46.29 8.86
CA ALA A 460 30.55 -45.95 8.34
C ALA A 460 30.54 -45.64 6.83
N ALA A 461 31.31 -46.39 6.04
CA ALA A 461 31.36 -46.25 4.58
C ALA A 461 30.09 -46.75 3.85
N ASP A 462 29.14 -47.40 4.54
CA ASP A 462 28.00 -48.08 3.90
C ASP A 462 26.83 -47.14 3.53
N GLY A 463 26.91 -45.85 3.88
CA GLY A 463 25.82 -44.89 3.67
C GLY A 463 25.84 -44.21 2.29
N VAL A 464 24.72 -44.24 1.57
CA VAL A 464 24.58 -43.63 0.22
C VAL A 464 24.70 -42.10 0.29
N VAL A 465 24.05 -41.46 1.26
CA VAL A 465 24.09 -40.00 1.43
C VAL A 465 25.49 -39.55 1.81
N ARG A 466 26.14 -40.29 2.71
CA ARG A 466 27.52 -40.05 3.10
C ARG A 466 28.50 -40.21 1.94
N LYS A 467 28.38 -41.27 1.13
CA LYS A 467 29.23 -41.45 -0.06
C LYS A 467 29.12 -40.28 -1.03
N LYS A 468 27.90 -39.86 -1.37
CA LYS A 468 27.66 -38.66 -2.20
C LYS A 468 28.28 -37.39 -1.58
N SER A 469 28.24 -37.26 -0.25
CA SER A 469 28.85 -36.14 0.48
C SER A 469 30.38 -36.14 0.35
N ILE A 470 31.01 -37.32 0.44
CA ILE A 470 32.45 -37.50 0.25
C ILE A 470 32.82 -37.15 -1.20
N GLU A 471 32.10 -37.67 -2.19
CA GLU A 471 32.32 -37.38 -3.61
C GLU A 471 32.19 -35.88 -3.92
N LEU A 472 31.17 -35.20 -3.38
CA LEU A 472 30.96 -33.77 -3.55
C LEU A 472 32.14 -32.95 -3.03
N LEU A 473 32.61 -33.23 -1.81
CA LEU A 473 33.75 -32.52 -1.24
C LEU A 473 35.05 -32.91 -1.96
N TYR A 474 35.30 -34.19 -2.20
CA TYR A 474 36.51 -34.66 -2.86
C TYR A 474 36.64 -34.09 -4.28
N SER A 475 35.58 -34.09 -5.08
CA SER A 475 35.59 -33.51 -6.43
C SER A 475 35.86 -32.00 -6.41
N SER A 476 35.33 -31.29 -5.40
CA SER A 476 35.53 -29.84 -5.25
C SER A 476 36.94 -29.47 -4.78
N TRP A 477 37.68 -30.42 -4.21
CA TRP A 477 38.95 -30.20 -3.52
C TRP A 477 40.14 -30.98 -4.05
N SER A 478 39.91 -32.02 -4.85
CA SER A 478 41.00 -32.76 -5.48
C SER A 478 41.80 -31.81 -6.37
N GLY A 479 43.12 -31.77 -6.14
CA GLY A 479 44.04 -30.84 -6.79
C GLY A 479 44.17 -29.45 -6.14
N LYS A 480 43.35 -29.09 -5.14
CA LYS A 480 43.53 -27.84 -4.39
C LYS A 480 44.51 -28.04 -3.22
N THR A 481 45.52 -27.19 -3.12
CA THR A 481 46.42 -27.18 -1.96
C THR A 481 45.75 -26.48 -0.79
N SER A 482 45.39 -27.25 0.24
CA SER A 482 45.05 -26.71 1.57
C SER A 482 46.25 -26.85 2.50
N GLN A 483 46.51 -25.86 3.35
CA GLN A 483 47.47 -26.04 4.45
C GLN A 483 46.83 -26.62 5.70
N ASP A 484 45.50 -26.66 5.75
CA ASP A 484 44.74 -27.18 6.88
C ASP A 484 44.88 -28.71 6.99
N THR A 485 45.42 -29.17 8.11
CA THR A 485 45.68 -30.58 8.37
C THR A 485 44.41 -31.44 8.32
N ARG A 486 43.25 -30.92 8.73
CA ARG A 486 41.97 -31.67 8.74
C ARG A 486 41.47 -31.89 7.33
N ILE A 487 41.58 -30.85 6.49
CA ILE A 487 41.24 -30.97 5.07
C ILE A 487 42.18 -31.98 4.40
N LYS A 488 43.49 -31.94 4.68
CA LYS A 488 44.43 -32.94 4.16
C LYS A 488 44.09 -34.37 4.62
N GLN A 489 43.76 -34.54 5.90
CA GLN A 489 43.36 -35.84 6.46
C GLN A 489 42.07 -36.36 5.81
N PHE A 490 41.04 -35.52 5.68
CA PHE A 490 39.81 -35.85 4.97
C PHE A 490 40.09 -36.26 3.53
N LEU A 491 40.88 -35.48 2.77
CA LEU A 491 41.20 -35.81 1.38
C LEU A 491 41.98 -37.12 1.24
N THR A 492 42.88 -37.41 2.18
CA THR A 492 43.61 -38.68 2.22
C THR A 492 42.68 -39.85 2.49
N ALA A 493 41.73 -39.71 3.43
CA ALA A 493 40.73 -40.71 3.73
C ALA A 493 39.75 -40.92 2.56
N ALA A 494 39.24 -39.83 1.97
CA ALA A 494 38.35 -39.85 0.81
C ALA A 494 39.02 -40.48 -0.41
N ALA A 495 40.30 -40.20 -0.66
CA ALA A 495 41.05 -40.84 -1.75
C ALA A 495 41.17 -42.36 -1.57
N ARG A 496 41.40 -42.83 -0.34
CA ARG A 496 41.43 -44.28 -0.04
C ARG A 496 40.07 -44.94 -0.25
N LEU A 497 38.99 -44.27 0.18
CA LEU A 497 37.63 -44.77 -0.03
C LEU A 497 37.29 -44.87 -1.53
N ASN A 498 37.69 -43.87 -2.32
CA ASN A 498 37.45 -43.86 -3.76
C ASN A 498 38.31 -44.90 -4.53
N GLN A 499 39.48 -45.27 -4.00
CA GLN A 499 40.33 -46.34 -4.56
C GLN A 499 39.83 -47.75 -4.21
N LEU A 500 39.08 -47.92 -3.13
CA LEU A 500 38.54 -49.23 -2.72
C LEU A 500 37.31 -49.65 -3.55
N GLU A 501 36.74 -48.74 -4.34
CA GLU A 501 35.56 -49.01 -5.19
C GLU A 501 35.88 -49.21 -6.67
N LEU A 502 37.08 -48.82 -7.12
CA LEU A 502 37.64 -49.14 -8.45
C LEU A 502 38.35 -50.49 -8.40
#